data_AF-A0A2Z6I8N4-F1
#
_entry.id   AF-A0A2Z6I8N4-F1
#
_cell.length_a   1.000
_cell.length_b   1.000
_cell.length_c   1.000
_cell.angle_alpha   90.00
_cell.angle_beta   90.00
_cell.angle_gamma   90.00
#
_symmetry.space_group_name_H-M   'P 1'
#
loop_
_entity.id
_entity.type
_entity.pdbx_description
1 polymer ?
#
loop_
_entity_poly.entity_id
_entity_poly.type
_entity_poly.pdbx_seq_one_letter_code
_entity_poly.pdbx_strand_id
1 'polypeptide(L)'
;MDSRRTLTIAYLLPPDDSAFLSASQTVANGLVAASKTSARPATILTVAAGSGGSVDEQIDAAVMSGADVVVGPLQRDLVDALATRTSLPIPVVALNAVPEKSTTAPQNLIMMSMSTENEADYVARLAVRALPESTERGSAPKIALLTTNGAWETRIRAAYERVLREQLVDYEVFVVSTEELPELQKQLEPALSPEDEAEFRQRIAALRAEKPADAAASRRQKSRIRAVESERRAKVATAEPPFASALLAMDAQTAGLVRNRLPQRMRIWATSVTNPGDPRTSSSATALAYDLDNLAFTECPLLVRYDAQGFEARFATAMPYSLSAKRLFALGVDAYEMARQWASHRHNIQYYGETGALTLNRDVSAVVARVPRTVVVKSGMLVEVPAKELAVPGDMPKIALPEPPVPPTPLPEAGTTVETPSRPSVTSILIRPEDVPADLPPSPPVARPIAPAPVSGSSTAPVFDRAETLPMPSDPVEVLAPETTGVEVPPASPAAAPEIGPEIGPEVGAESNSEAGTETGTEAAPEIDATPISY
;
A
#
# COMPACT_ATOMS: atom_id res chain seq x y z
N MET A 1 44.52 5.44 11.83
CA MET A 1 43.81 4.46 10.97
C MET A 1 43.08 5.24 9.90
N ASP A 2 43.02 4.73 8.67
CA ASP A 2 42.66 5.56 7.51
C ASP A 2 41.14 5.69 7.33
N SER A 3 40.67 6.92 7.15
CA SER A 3 39.25 7.31 7.22
C SER A 3 38.63 7.41 5.82
N ARG A 4 38.94 6.46 4.92
CA ARG A 4 38.69 6.57 3.48
C ARG A 4 38.09 5.35 2.77
N ARG A 5 37.83 4.24 3.48
CA ARG A 5 37.11 3.11 2.88
C ARG A 5 35.62 3.45 2.75
N THR A 6 35.11 3.47 1.51
CA THR A 6 33.66 3.51 1.23
C THR A 6 33.01 2.24 1.77
N LEU A 7 31.87 2.38 2.45
CA LEU A 7 31.09 1.24 2.93
C LEU A 7 30.71 0.33 1.76
N THR A 8 30.91 -0.98 1.92
CA THR A 8 30.52 -2.02 0.98
C THR A 8 29.37 -2.84 1.55
N ILE A 9 28.21 -2.75 0.90
CA ILE A 9 26.99 -3.50 1.23
C ILE A 9 26.86 -4.66 0.24
N ALA A 10 26.80 -5.90 0.73
CA ALA A 10 26.41 -7.03 -0.09
C ALA A 10 24.89 -7.24 -0.01
N TYR A 11 24.22 -7.30 -1.16
CA TYR A 11 22.80 -7.61 -1.26
C TYR A 11 22.62 -9.06 -1.72
N LEU A 12 21.91 -9.88 -0.93
CA LEU A 12 21.67 -11.28 -1.27
C LEU A 12 20.52 -11.39 -2.29
N LEU A 13 20.84 -11.81 -3.51
CA LEU A 13 19.83 -12.20 -4.50
C LEU A 13 19.46 -13.68 -4.32
N PRO A 14 18.17 -14.06 -4.48
CA PRO A 14 17.78 -15.45 -4.59
C PRO A 14 18.25 -16.04 -5.94
N PRO A 15 18.12 -17.37 -6.15
CA PRO A 15 18.34 -18.00 -7.45
C PRO A 15 17.47 -17.41 -8.57
N ASP A 16 17.91 -17.54 -9.82
CA ASP A 16 17.21 -17.01 -11.00
C ASP A 16 15.84 -17.66 -11.27
N ASP A 17 15.63 -18.90 -10.79
CA ASP A 17 14.36 -19.64 -10.85
C ASP A 17 13.42 -19.34 -9.66
N SER A 18 13.83 -18.46 -8.73
CA SER A 18 13.05 -18.18 -7.53
C SER A 18 11.89 -17.21 -7.79
N ALA A 19 10.69 -17.58 -7.32
CA ALA A 19 9.51 -16.70 -7.28
C ALA A 19 9.75 -15.36 -6.55
N PHE A 20 10.77 -15.27 -5.69
CA PHE A 20 11.15 -14.05 -4.98
C PHE A 20 12.10 -13.12 -5.77
N LEU A 21 12.58 -13.50 -6.97
CA LEU A 21 13.58 -12.75 -7.72
C LEU A 21 13.12 -11.34 -8.08
N SER A 22 11.94 -11.18 -8.69
CA SER A 22 11.40 -9.87 -9.08
C SER A 22 11.19 -8.94 -7.88
N ALA A 23 10.71 -9.48 -6.76
CA ALA A 23 10.57 -8.73 -5.50
C ALA A 23 11.94 -8.30 -4.95
N SER A 24 12.93 -9.20 -4.98
CA SER A 24 14.29 -8.93 -4.52
C SER A 24 15.03 -7.92 -5.41
N GLN A 25 14.84 -7.97 -6.74
CA GLN A 25 15.35 -6.95 -7.67
C GLN A 25 14.70 -5.58 -7.42
N THR A 26 13.40 -5.53 -7.10
CA THR A 26 12.70 -4.28 -6.75
C THR A 26 13.25 -3.65 -5.47
N VAL A 27 13.56 -4.46 -4.45
CA VAL A 27 14.27 -4.03 -3.23
C VAL A 27 15.69 -3.55 -3.57
N ALA A 28 16.44 -4.30 -4.37
CA ALA A 28 17.80 -3.92 -4.78
C ALA A 28 17.82 -2.56 -5.51
N ASN A 29 16.82 -2.28 -6.35
CA ASN A 29 16.66 -0.99 -7.01
C ASN A 29 16.44 0.16 -6.01
N GLY A 30 15.66 -0.06 -4.95
CA GLY A 30 15.49 0.91 -3.85
C GLY A 30 16.80 1.15 -3.08
N LEU A 31 17.53 0.07 -2.76
CA LEU A 31 18.84 0.12 -2.11
C LEU A 31 19.86 0.93 -2.93
N VAL A 32 19.89 0.71 -4.24
CA VAL A 32 20.77 1.39 -5.20
C VAL A 32 20.38 2.86 -5.38
N ALA A 33 19.07 3.18 -5.45
CA ALA A 33 18.59 4.56 -5.54
C ALA A 33 18.92 5.37 -4.27
N ALA A 34 18.75 4.77 -3.09
CA ALA A 34 19.14 5.38 -1.82
C ALA A 34 20.66 5.62 -1.73
N SER A 35 21.48 4.69 -2.23
CA SER A 35 22.93 4.88 -2.30
C SER A 35 23.33 6.02 -3.26
N LYS A 36 22.79 6.02 -4.49
CA LYS A 36 23.06 7.05 -5.51
C LYS A 36 22.69 8.46 -5.05
N THR A 37 21.60 8.60 -4.29
CA THR A 37 21.10 9.90 -3.80
C THR A 37 21.64 10.29 -2.42
N SER A 38 22.49 9.48 -1.79
CA SER A 38 23.08 9.79 -0.50
C SER A 38 24.29 10.72 -0.60
N ALA A 39 24.42 11.64 0.35
CA ALA A 39 25.63 12.45 0.54
C ALA A 39 26.88 11.63 0.97
N ARG A 40 26.74 10.32 1.21
CA ARG A 40 27.83 9.36 1.44
C ARG A 40 27.47 8.03 0.76
N PRO A 41 27.62 7.89 -0.57
CA PRO A 41 27.25 6.66 -1.28
C PRO A 41 28.02 5.45 -0.74
N ALA A 42 27.41 4.28 -0.82
CA ALA A 42 28.04 2.99 -0.51
C ALA A 42 28.21 2.17 -1.79
N THR A 43 29.28 1.39 -1.86
CA THR A 43 29.43 0.33 -2.87
C THR A 43 28.39 -0.73 -2.59
N ILE A 44 27.58 -1.09 -3.59
CA ILE A 44 26.63 -2.20 -3.51
C ILE A 44 27.13 -3.33 -4.41
N LEU A 45 27.29 -4.51 -3.81
CA LEU A 45 27.64 -5.75 -4.50
C LEU A 45 26.44 -6.70 -4.43
N THR A 46 26.09 -7.37 -5.52
CA THR A 46 25.03 -8.38 -5.54
C THR A 46 25.63 -9.77 -5.42
N VAL A 47 25.21 -10.55 -4.43
CA VAL A 47 25.62 -11.95 -4.24
C VAL A 47 24.43 -12.85 -4.55
N ALA A 48 24.39 -13.41 -5.74
CA ALA A 48 23.39 -14.40 -6.13
C ALA A 48 23.63 -15.73 -5.40
N ALA A 49 22.55 -16.46 -5.12
CA ALA A 49 22.63 -17.83 -4.63
C ALA A 49 23.07 -18.77 -5.75
N GLY A 50 24.02 -19.67 -5.48
CA GLY A 50 24.33 -20.77 -6.39
C GLY A 50 23.17 -21.78 -6.46
N SER A 51 23.11 -22.58 -7.54
CA SER A 51 22.11 -23.64 -7.68
C SER A 51 22.26 -24.67 -6.54
N GLY A 52 21.27 -24.72 -5.64
CA GLY A 52 21.32 -25.55 -4.42
C GLY A 52 22.22 -25.00 -3.30
N GLY A 53 22.75 -23.80 -3.44
CA GLY A 53 23.59 -23.13 -2.43
C GLY A 53 22.79 -22.61 -1.23
N SER A 54 23.47 -22.52 -0.10
CA SER A 54 22.95 -22.06 1.19
C SER A 54 23.08 -20.55 1.38
N VAL A 55 22.26 -19.99 2.28
CA VAL A 55 22.38 -18.58 2.70
C VAL A 55 23.72 -18.28 3.39
N ASP A 56 24.30 -19.26 4.07
CA ASP A 56 25.61 -19.14 4.72
C ASP A 56 26.73 -18.99 3.69
N GLU A 57 26.71 -19.77 2.59
CA GLU A 57 27.66 -19.62 1.47
C GLU A 57 27.54 -18.25 0.78
N GLN A 58 26.33 -17.67 0.68
CA GLN A 58 26.17 -16.30 0.20
C GLN A 58 26.79 -15.26 1.16
N ILE A 59 26.70 -15.49 2.47
CA ILE A 59 27.32 -14.62 3.49
C ILE A 59 28.85 -14.76 3.44
N ASP A 60 29.39 -15.97 3.31
CA ASP A 60 30.83 -16.20 3.17
C ASP A 60 31.37 -15.59 1.86
N ALA A 61 30.63 -15.71 0.75
CA ALA A 61 30.96 -15.03 -0.51
C ALA A 61 30.94 -13.48 -0.38
N ALA A 62 30.01 -12.94 0.41
CA ALA A 62 29.98 -11.51 0.75
C ALA A 62 31.21 -11.09 1.60
N VAL A 63 31.60 -11.89 2.59
CA VAL A 63 32.83 -11.69 3.39
C VAL A 63 34.06 -11.72 2.49
N MET A 64 34.18 -12.70 1.60
CA MET A 64 35.29 -12.83 0.64
C MET A 64 35.34 -11.67 -0.36
N SER A 65 34.19 -11.12 -0.73
CA SER A 65 34.06 -9.91 -1.56
C SER A 65 34.36 -8.61 -0.79
N GLY A 66 34.64 -8.71 0.52
CA GLY A 66 34.93 -7.57 1.38
C GLY A 66 33.69 -6.71 1.66
N ALA A 67 32.52 -7.31 1.85
CA ALA A 67 31.37 -6.60 2.39
C ALA A 67 31.58 -6.25 3.87
N ASP A 68 31.23 -5.02 4.26
CA ASP A 68 31.24 -4.57 5.64
C ASP A 68 29.87 -4.86 6.33
N VAL A 69 28.82 -5.12 5.55
CA VAL A 69 27.45 -5.51 5.97
C VAL A 69 26.70 -6.24 4.85
N VAL A 70 25.83 -7.18 5.20
CA VAL A 70 24.89 -7.85 4.28
C VAL A 70 23.47 -7.31 4.45
N VAL A 71 22.72 -7.23 3.34
CA VAL A 71 21.28 -6.99 3.28
C VAL A 71 20.61 -8.18 2.59
N GLY A 72 19.52 -8.67 3.17
CA GLY A 72 18.88 -9.93 2.80
C GLY A 72 19.19 -11.06 3.79
N PRO A 73 18.61 -12.27 3.61
CA PRO A 73 17.69 -12.66 2.54
C PRO A 73 16.27 -12.08 2.73
N LEU A 74 15.39 -12.34 1.76
CA LEU A 74 13.99 -11.88 1.75
C LEU A 74 12.98 -12.98 2.17
N GLN A 75 13.30 -14.24 1.86
CA GLN A 75 12.47 -15.40 2.16
C GLN A 75 12.43 -15.68 3.67
N ARG A 76 11.24 -15.89 4.24
CA ARG A 76 11.05 -16.10 5.69
C ARG A 76 11.91 -17.25 6.22
N ASP A 77 11.99 -18.35 5.48
CA ASP A 77 12.62 -19.58 5.96
C ASP A 77 14.15 -19.49 5.98
N LEU A 78 14.74 -18.69 5.08
CA LEU A 78 16.17 -18.37 5.14
C LEU A 78 16.50 -17.41 6.28
N VAL A 79 15.60 -16.44 6.58
CA VAL A 79 15.73 -15.59 7.78
C VAL A 79 15.56 -16.41 9.05
N ASP A 80 14.66 -17.39 9.07
CA ASP A 80 14.46 -18.31 10.19
C ASP A 80 15.71 -19.17 10.45
N ALA A 81 16.33 -19.69 9.38
CA ALA A 81 17.59 -20.41 9.45
C ALA A 81 18.71 -19.54 10.04
N LEU A 82 18.88 -18.30 9.56
CA LEU A 82 19.85 -17.36 10.12
C LEU A 82 19.58 -17.03 11.61
N ALA A 83 18.31 -16.90 11.99
CA ALA A 83 17.90 -16.66 13.38
C ALA A 83 18.17 -17.84 14.33
N THR A 84 18.54 -19.03 13.82
CA THR A 84 19.00 -20.17 14.63
C THR A 84 20.52 -20.33 14.73
N ARG A 85 21.31 -19.50 14.03
CA ARG A 85 22.78 -19.59 14.06
C ARG A 85 23.34 -19.14 15.42
N THR A 86 24.48 -19.69 15.83
CA THR A 86 25.18 -19.29 17.06
C THR A 86 25.81 -17.90 16.92
N SER A 87 26.28 -17.57 15.71
CA SER A 87 26.91 -16.31 15.33
C SER A 87 26.82 -16.14 13.81
N LEU A 88 27.07 -14.92 13.31
CA LEU A 88 27.26 -14.61 11.88
C LEU A 88 28.58 -13.84 11.72
N PRO A 89 29.36 -14.07 10.65
CA PRO A 89 30.72 -13.53 10.53
C PRO A 89 30.76 -12.00 10.34
N ILE A 90 29.69 -11.41 9.79
CA ILE A 90 29.53 -9.96 9.56
C ILE A 90 28.11 -9.51 9.95
N PRO A 91 27.86 -8.20 10.12
CA PRO A 91 26.52 -7.65 10.33
C PRO A 91 25.56 -8.00 9.17
N VAL A 92 24.35 -8.45 9.50
CA VAL A 92 23.30 -8.84 8.54
C VAL A 92 21.99 -8.11 8.83
N VAL A 93 21.39 -7.50 7.80
CA VAL A 93 20.05 -6.91 7.81
C VAL A 93 19.12 -7.78 6.98
N ALA A 94 18.49 -8.76 7.64
CA ALA A 94 17.47 -9.60 7.02
C ALA A 94 16.22 -8.80 6.66
N LEU A 95 15.60 -9.12 5.52
CA LEU A 95 14.43 -8.42 4.99
C LEU A 95 13.11 -9.18 5.20
N ASN A 96 13.13 -10.06 6.20
CA ASN A 96 11.95 -10.64 6.82
C ASN A 96 12.16 -10.63 8.34
N ALA A 97 11.17 -11.06 9.11
CA ALA A 97 11.28 -11.15 10.56
C ALA A 97 10.61 -12.39 11.13
N VAL A 98 11.27 -13.01 12.12
CA VAL A 98 10.73 -14.07 12.96
C VAL A 98 10.67 -13.53 14.40
N PRO A 99 9.57 -12.84 14.79
CA PRO A 99 9.43 -12.22 16.12
C PRO A 99 9.65 -13.20 17.28
N GLU A 100 9.34 -14.47 17.08
CA GLU A 100 9.49 -15.58 18.02
C GLU A 100 10.96 -15.82 18.40
N LYS A 101 11.92 -15.45 17.53
CA LYS A 101 13.37 -15.57 17.72
C LYS A 101 14.06 -14.23 17.96
N SER A 102 13.29 -13.16 18.16
CA SER A 102 13.79 -11.77 18.25
C SER A 102 14.84 -11.54 19.35
N THR A 103 14.75 -12.22 20.48
CA THR A 103 15.69 -12.10 21.62
C THR A 103 16.85 -13.11 21.55
N THR A 104 16.69 -14.22 20.82
CA THR A 104 17.67 -15.32 20.74
C THR A 104 18.55 -15.28 19.49
N ALA A 105 18.20 -14.45 18.51
CA ALA A 105 18.93 -14.32 17.24
C ALA A 105 20.41 -13.89 17.43
N PRO A 106 21.33 -14.26 16.50
CA PRO A 106 22.74 -13.87 16.52
C PRO A 106 22.93 -12.37 16.75
N GLN A 107 23.93 -11.96 17.55
CA GLN A 107 24.19 -10.54 17.83
C GLN A 107 24.32 -9.69 16.56
N ASN A 108 25.01 -10.21 15.54
CA ASN A 108 25.20 -9.56 14.23
C ASN A 108 23.94 -9.55 13.32
N LEU A 109 22.86 -10.26 13.66
CA LEU A 109 21.61 -10.28 12.90
C LEU A 109 20.64 -9.21 13.41
N ILE A 110 20.05 -8.46 12.47
CA ILE A 110 18.79 -7.74 12.65
C ILE A 110 17.80 -8.08 11.54
N MET A 111 16.51 -7.91 11.83
CA MET A 111 15.38 -8.35 11.00
C MET A 111 14.40 -7.19 10.77
N MET A 112 14.13 -6.85 9.52
CA MET A 112 13.18 -5.81 9.13
C MET A 112 12.08 -6.40 8.24
N SER A 113 10.83 -5.97 8.43
CA SER A 113 9.69 -6.54 7.69
C SER A 113 8.55 -5.54 7.48
N MET A 114 7.85 -5.69 6.35
CA MET A 114 6.60 -4.99 6.03
C MET A 114 5.35 -5.87 6.26
N SER A 115 5.46 -6.88 7.13
CA SER A 115 4.34 -7.73 7.58
C SER A 115 3.05 -6.92 7.80
N THR A 116 1.96 -7.40 7.22
CA THR A 116 0.61 -6.81 7.36
C THR A 116 0.01 -7.15 8.72
N GLU A 117 0.47 -8.22 9.37
CA GLU A 117 0.14 -8.56 10.75
C GLU A 117 0.68 -7.51 11.73
N ASN A 118 1.88 -6.97 11.51
CA ASN A 118 2.42 -5.84 12.30
C ASN A 118 1.60 -4.55 12.08
N GLU A 119 1.08 -4.32 10.86
CA GLU A 119 0.15 -3.21 10.62
C GLU A 119 -1.18 -3.46 11.31
N ALA A 120 -1.68 -4.69 11.31
CA ALA A 120 -2.92 -5.08 11.97
C ALA A 120 -2.85 -4.87 13.50
N ASP A 121 -1.72 -5.23 14.13
CA ASP A 121 -1.41 -4.90 15.53
C ASP A 121 -1.60 -3.41 15.82
N TYR A 122 -0.95 -2.57 15.01
CA TYR A 122 -0.94 -1.12 15.17
C TYR A 122 -2.32 -0.50 14.93
N VAL A 123 -3.04 -0.97 13.89
CA VAL A 123 -4.39 -0.52 13.52
C VAL A 123 -5.42 -0.93 14.56
N ALA A 124 -5.41 -2.16 15.07
CA ALA A 124 -6.29 -2.56 16.17
C ALA A 124 -6.00 -1.74 17.44
N ARG A 125 -4.73 -1.48 17.77
CA ARG A 125 -4.39 -0.61 18.90
C ARG A 125 -4.83 0.84 18.68
N LEU A 126 -4.99 1.32 17.44
CA LEU A 126 -5.60 2.63 17.16
C LEU A 126 -7.13 2.58 17.32
N ALA A 127 -7.79 1.56 16.77
CA ALA A 127 -9.23 1.36 16.87
C ALA A 127 -9.69 1.25 18.34
N VAL A 128 -8.96 0.52 19.19
CA VAL A 128 -9.23 0.42 20.64
C VAL A 128 -9.13 1.78 21.34
N ARG A 129 -8.11 2.60 21.02
CA ARG A 129 -7.96 3.96 21.57
C ARG A 129 -9.02 4.95 21.07
N ALA A 130 -9.62 4.68 19.92
CA ALA A 130 -10.67 5.47 19.31
C ALA A 130 -12.08 5.17 19.83
N LEU A 131 -12.26 4.12 20.64
CA LEU A 131 -13.55 3.78 21.25
C LEU A 131 -14.01 4.89 22.21
N PRO A 132 -15.32 5.17 22.32
CA PRO A 132 -15.87 6.01 23.38
C PRO A 132 -15.75 5.31 24.75
N GLU A 133 -15.84 6.06 25.85
CA GLU A 133 -15.76 5.47 27.21
C GLU A 133 -16.94 4.54 27.52
N SER A 134 -18.12 4.83 26.96
CA SER A 134 -19.30 3.97 26.95
C SER A 134 -20.16 4.26 25.73
N THR A 135 -21.11 3.37 25.43
CA THR A 135 -22.17 3.63 24.44
C THR A 135 -23.19 4.66 24.95
N GLU A 136 -24.03 5.21 24.07
CA GLU A 136 -25.20 6.03 24.43
C GLU A 136 -26.16 5.28 25.38
N ARG A 137 -26.07 3.94 25.42
CA ARG A 137 -26.82 3.03 26.29
C ARG A 137 -26.08 2.65 27.59
N GLY A 138 -24.89 3.21 27.84
CA GLY A 138 -24.09 2.96 29.05
C GLY A 138 -23.41 1.58 29.11
N SER A 139 -23.31 0.86 28.00
CA SER A 139 -22.53 -0.39 27.90
C SER A 139 -21.08 -0.11 27.52
N ALA A 140 -20.21 -1.12 27.67
CA ALA A 140 -18.94 -1.13 26.96
C ALA A 140 -19.20 -1.08 25.42
N PRO A 141 -18.39 -0.36 24.65
CA PRO A 141 -18.43 -0.39 23.18
C PRO A 141 -17.81 -1.68 22.64
N LYS A 142 -18.19 -2.05 21.40
CA LYS A 142 -17.71 -3.25 20.71
C LYS A 142 -17.07 -2.94 19.36
N ILE A 143 -16.24 -3.84 18.87
CA ILE A 143 -15.62 -3.78 17.54
C ILE A 143 -16.12 -4.93 16.65
N ALA A 144 -16.52 -4.63 15.42
CA ALA A 144 -16.76 -5.66 14.41
C ALA A 144 -15.45 -5.96 13.67
N LEU A 145 -15.12 -7.22 13.44
CA LEU A 145 -13.98 -7.65 12.62
C LEU A 145 -14.53 -8.29 11.36
N LEU A 146 -14.37 -7.64 10.21
CA LEU A 146 -14.87 -8.10 8.92
C LEU A 146 -13.71 -8.68 8.09
N THR A 147 -13.88 -9.90 7.58
CA THR A 147 -12.81 -10.71 6.98
C THR A 147 -13.33 -11.51 5.79
N THR A 148 -12.47 -11.87 4.84
CA THR A 148 -12.76 -12.99 3.92
C THR A 148 -12.27 -14.31 4.55
N ASN A 149 -12.36 -15.42 3.80
CA ASN A 149 -11.77 -16.72 4.14
C ASN A 149 -10.35 -16.93 3.58
N GLY A 150 -9.73 -15.92 2.94
CA GLY A 150 -8.40 -16.05 2.36
C GLY A 150 -7.28 -16.18 3.40
N ALA A 151 -6.13 -16.68 2.97
CA ALA A 151 -5.03 -17.07 3.85
C ALA A 151 -4.32 -15.87 4.51
N TRP A 152 -4.22 -14.73 3.82
CA TRP A 152 -3.56 -13.53 4.35
C TRP A 152 -4.53 -12.67 5.18
N GLU A 153 -5.80 -12.63 4.80
CA GLU A 153 -6.91 -12.06 5.56
C GLU A 153 -7.05 -12.78 6.91
N THR A 154 -6.94 -14.11 6.91
CA THR A 154 -6.91 -14.92 8.14
C THR A 154 -5.74 -14.57 9.07
N ARG A 155 -4.56 -14.22 8.53
CA ARG A 155 -3.40 -13.77 9.33
C ARG A 155 -3.62 -12.37 9.91
N ILE A 156 -4.13 -11.43 9.11
CA ILE A 156 -4.51 -10.08 9.57
C ILE A 156 -5.59 -10.16 10.66
N ARG A 157 -6.62 -11.00 10.46
CA ARG A 157 -7.65 -11.30 11.46
C ARG A 157 -7.03 -11.81 12.76
N ALA A 158 -6.13 -12.80 12.70
CA ALA A 158 -5.50 -13.35 13.90
C ALA A 158 -4.69 -12.31 14.69
N ALA A 159 -4.02 -11.38 13.99
CA ALA A 159 -3.33 -10.25 14.62
C ALA A 159 -4.29 -9.24 15.26
N TYR A 160 -5.38 -8.84 14.56
CA TYR A 160 -6.45 -8.03 15.15
C TYR A 160 -7.05 -8.69 16.40
N GLU A 161 -7.48 -9.95 16.29
CA GLU A 161 -8.08 -10.69 17.40
C GLU A 161 -7.15 -10.77 18.61
N ARG A 162 -5.84 -10.98 18.40
CA ARG A 162 -4.87 -11.00 19.50
C ARG A 162 -4.87 -9.65 20.23
N VAL A 163 -4.83 -8.52 19.52
CA VAL A 163 -4.91 -7.19 20.17
C VAL A 163 -6.22 -7.01 20.93
N LEU A 164 -7.36 -7.38 20.35
CA LEU A 164 -8.66 -7.23 20.99
C LEU A 164 -8.74 -8.06 22.29
N ARG A 165 -8.21 -9.29 22.27
CA ARG A 165 -8.05 -10.15 23.46
C ARG A 165 -7.06 -9.57 24.48
N GLU A 166 -5.90 -9.07 24.04
CA GLU A 166 -4.90 -8.39 24.89
C GLU A 166 -5.45 -7.12 25.58
N GLN A 167 -6.44 -6.46 24.97
CA GLN A 167 -7.04 -5.22 25.48
C GLN A 167 -8.41 -5.44 26.14
N LEU A 168 -8.88 -6.69 26.24
CA LEU A 168 -10.17 -7.07 26.82
C LEU A 168 -11.37 -6.35 26.18
N VAL A 169 -11.30 -6.12 24.86
CA VAL A 169 -12.37 -5.46 24.09
C VAL A 169 -13.28 -6.51 23.46
N ASP A 170 -14.59 -6.39 23.74
CA ASP A 170 -15.64 -7.20 23.11
C ASP A 170 -15.65 -7.01 21.59
N TYR A 171 -15.65 -8.12 20.85
CA TYR A 171 -15.69 -8.10 19.39
C TYR A 171 -16.50 -9.26 18.80
N GLU A 172 -16.94 -9.08 17.55
CA GLU A 172 -17.65 -10.10 16.76
C GLU A 172 -17.03 -10.22 15.36
N VAL A 173 -16.94 -11.45 14.83
CA VAL A 173 -16.26 -11.74 13.56
C VAL A 173 -17.28 -12.04 12.48
N PHE A 174 -17.30 -11.20 11.44
CA PHE A 174 -18.15 -11.35 10.27
C PHE A 174 -17.31 -11.83 9.09
N VAL A 175 -17.51 -13.07 8.67
CA VAL A 175 -16.99 -13.56 7.39
C VAL A 175 -17.87 -12.96 6.28
N VAL A 176 -17.23 -12.28 5.34
CA VAL A 176 -17.90 -11.57 4.23
C VAL A 176 -17.91 -12.47 3.00
N SER A 177 -19.11 -12.69 2.47
CA SER A 177 -19.33 -13.13 1.09
C SER A 177 -20.25 -12.14 0.36
N THR A 178 -20.17 -12.09 -0.97
CA THR A 178 -21.01 -11.19 -1.79
C THR A 178 -22.51 -11.49 -1.63
N GLU A 179 -22.86 -12.75 -1.36
CA GLU A 179 -24.24 -13.23 -1.19
C GLU A 179 -24.83 -12.81 0.17
N GLU A 180 -24.01 -12.78 1.22
CA GLU A 180 -24.44 -12.51 2.61
C GLU A 180 -24.44 -11.01 2.97
N LEU A 181 -23.95 -10.12 2.09
CA LEU A 181 -23.95 -8.66 2.28
C LEU A 181 -25.30 -8.05 2.75
N PRO A 182 -26.49 -8.52 2.31
CA PRO A 182 -27.77 -7.99 2.81
C PRO A 182 -28.05 -8.37 4.26
N GLU A 183 -27.62 -9.56 4.71
CA GLU A 183 -27.81 -10.01 6.09
C GLU A 183 -26.77 -9.38 7.02
N LEU A 184 -25.52 -9.24 6.57
CA LEU A 184 -24.48 -8.44 7.24
C LEU A 184 -24.95 -7.00 7.49
N GLN A 185 -25.53 -6.34 6.48
CA GLN A 185 -26.08 -4.99 6.62
C GLN A 185 -27.18 -4.91 7.68
N LYS A 186 -28.01 -5.95 7.79
CA LYS A 186 -29.11 -6.05 8.76
C LYS A 186 -28.60 -6.35 10.18
N GLN A 187 -27.55 -7.15 10.34
CA GLN A 187 -26.89 -7.40 11.63
C GLN A 187 -26.18 -6.16 12.18
N LEU A 188 -25.74 -5.27 11.29
CA LEU A 188 -25.08 -4.00 11.62
C LEU A 188 -26.03 -2.79 11.63
N GLU A 189 -27.34 -2.95 11.40
CA GLU A 189 -28.30 -1.83 11.37
C GLU A 189 -28.42 -1.16 12.76
N PRO A 190 -28.28 0.17 12.88
CA PRO A 190 -28.45 0.88 14.16
C PRO A 190 -29.85 0.69 14.76
N ALA A 191 -29.92 0.27 16.02
CA ALA A 191 -31.18 0.13 16.73
C ALA A 191 -31.62 1.47 17.34
N LEU A 192 -32.87 1.86 17.11
CA LEU A 192 -33.48 2.99 17.82
C LEU A 192 -33.64 2.73 19.33
N SER A 193 -33.89 3.80 20.09
CA SER A 193 -34.32 3.65 21.48
C SER A 193 -35.67 2.91 21.56
N PRO A 194 -35.98 2.20 22.66
CA PRO A 194 -37.29 1.55 22.83
C PRO A 194 -38.46 2.54 22.75
N GLU A 195 -38.22 3.80 23.11
CA GLU A 195 -39.19 4.89 23.14
C GLU A 195 -39.44 5.45 21.72
N ASP A 196 -38.39 5.79 20.97
CA ASP A 196 -38.50 6.20 19.55
C ASP A 196 -39.21 5.12 18.73
N GLU A 197 -38.78 3.87 18.87
CA GLU A 197 -39.38 2.75 18.13
C GLU A 197 -40.83 2.52 18.58
N ALA A 198 -41.19 2.79 19.84
CA ALA A 198 -42.60 2.80 20.26
C ALA A 198 -43.39 3.94 19.61
N GLU A 199 -42.85 5.17 19.54
CA GLU A 199 -43.52 6.31 18.89
C GLU A 199 -43.78 6.02 17.40
N PHE A 200 -42.76 5.61 16.65
CA PHE A 200 -42.91 5.30 15.22
C PHE A 200 -43.93 4.17 14.98
N ARG A 201 -43.91 3.11 15.80
CA ARG A 201 -44.91 2.02 15.72
C ARG A 201 -46.32 2.52 16.03
N GLN A 202 -46.52 3.34 17.07
CA GLN A 202 -47.83 3.91 17.41
C GLN A 202 -48.35 4.82 16.30
N ARG A 203 -47.50 5.71 15.77
CA ARG A 203 -47.83 6.66 14.71
C ARG A 203 -48.18 5.96 13.40
N ILE A 204 -47.48 4.90 13.04
CA ILE A 204 -47.82 4.03 11.90
C ILE A 204 -49.11 3.23 12.16
N ALA A 205 -49.33 2.70 13.38
CA ALA A 205 -50.55 1.97 13.74
C ALA A 205 -51.80 2.87 13.68
N ALA A 206 -51.72 4.10 14.20
CA ALA A 206 -52.79 5.09 14.10
C ALA A 206 -53.14 5.39 12.63
N LEU A 207 -52.14 5.63 11.78
CA LEU A 207 -52.33 5.84 10.34
C LEU A 207 -52.97 4.62 9.64
N ARG A 208 -52.69 3.40 10.09
CA ARG A 208 -53.28 2.15 9.55
C ARG A 208 -54.69 1.88 10.09
N ALA A 209 -55.06 2.45 11.23
CA ALA A 209 -56.41 2.33 11.82
C ALA A 209 -57.43 3.28 11.17
N GLU A 210 -56.99 4.36 10.50
CA GLU A 210 -57.85 5.22 9.69
C GLU A 210 -58.54 4.40 8.57
N LYS A 211 -59.88 4.44 8.49
CA LYS A 211 -60.62 3.84 7.38
C LYS A 211 -60.68 4.84 6.20
N PRO A 212 -60.05 4.57 5.04
CA PRO A 212 -60.11 5.48 3.91
C PRO A 212 -61.52 5.48 3.29
N ALA A 213 -62.11 6.66 3.15
CA ALA A 213 -63.44 6.82 2.54
C ALA A 213 -63.45 6.56 1.02
N ASP A 214 -62.32 6.81 0.35
CA ASP A 214 -62.18 6.69 -1.10
C ASP A 214 -60.75 6.27 -1.52
N ALA A 215 -60.57 6.00 -2.81
CA ALA A 215 -59.28 5.63 -3.36
C ALA A 215 -58.21 6.73 -3.20
N ALA A 216 -58.59 8.01 -3.22
CA ALA A 216 -57.64 9.11 -2.98
C ALA A 216 -57.23 9.22 -1.50
N ALA A 217 -58.14 8.96 -0.54
CA ALA A 217 -57.80 8.80 0.87
C ALA A 217 -56.82 7.65 1.09
N SER A 218 -57.04 6.48 0.47
CA SER A 218 -56.08 5.36 0.56
C SER A 218 -54.70 5.71 -0.01
N ARG A 219 -54.62 6.46 -1.12
CA ARG A 219 -53.34 6.98 -1.66
C ARG A 219 -52.67 7.96 -0.69
N ARG A 220 -53.42 8.90 -0.10
CA ARG A 220 -52.93 9.87 0.91
C ARG A 220 -52.46 9.17 2.21
N GLN A 221 -53.18 8.14 2.66
CA GLN A 221 -52.83 7.30 3.80
C GLN A 221 -51.51 6.55 3.57
N LYS A 222 -51.36 5.89 2.41
CA LYS A 222 -50.11 5.22 2.01
C LYS A 222 -48.93 6.20 1.91
N SER A 223 -49.16 7.43 1.43
CA SER A 223 -48.14 8.50 1.42
C SER A 223 -47.73 8.92 2.83
N ARG A 224 -48.68 9.17 3.75
CA ARG A 224 -48.41 9.49 5.16
C ARG A 224 -47.64 8.38 5.87
N ILE A 225 -48.00 7.11 5.65
CA ILE A 225 -47.25 5.96 6.20
C ILE A 225 -45.82 5.94 5.68
N ARG A 226 -45.61 6.08 4.36
CA ARG A 226 -44.26 6.14 3.76
C ARG A 226 -43.42 7.29 4.28
N ALA A 227 -44.03 8.44 4.59
CA ALA A 227 -43.33 9.58 5.18
C ALA A 227 -42.81 9.23 6.59
N VAL A 228 -43.65 8.66 7.47
CA VAL A 228 -43.24 8.23 8.82
C VAL A 228 -42.22 7.09 8.77
N GLU A 229 -42.35 6.15 7.82
CA GLU A 229 -41.33 5.10 7.58
C GLU A 229 -40.00 5.68 7.08
N SER A 230 -40.02 6.81 6.35
CA SER A 230 -38.80 7.51 5.94
C SER A 230 -38.17 8.33 7.06
N GLU A 231 -38.99 8.90 7.94
CA GLU A 231 -38.58 9.57 9.17
C GLU A 231 -37.90 8.59 10.13
N ARG A 232 -38.46 7.37 10.31
CA ARG A 232 -37.81 6.27 11.06
C ARG A 232 -36.46 5.91 10.45
N ARG A 233 -36.36 5.75 9.11
CA ARG A 233 -35.08 5.45 8.43
C ARG A 233 -34.04 6.54 8.62
N ALA A 234 -34.43 7.82 8.60
CA ALA A 234 -33.52 8.93 8.85
C ALA A 234 -33.02 8.97 10.31
N LYS A 235 -33.89 8.64 11.27
CA LYS A 235 -33.52 8.45 12.69
C LYS A 235 -32.55 7.27 12.86
N VAL A 236 -32.81 6.13 12.22
CA VAL A 236 -31.92 4.95 12.23
C VAL A 236 -30.55 5.28 11.66
N ALA A 237 -30.47 5.97 10.52
CA ALA A 237 -29.20 6.32 9.87
C ALA A 237 -28.27 7.22 10.72
N THR A 238 -28.80 7.87 11.76
CA THR A 238 -28.05 8.76 12.68
C THR A 238 -27.92 8.20 14.11
N ALA A 239 -28.60 7.10 14.43
CA ALA A 239 -28.51 6.42 15.72
C ALA A 239 -27.15 5.74 15.93
N GLU A 240 -26.85 5.41 17.18
CA GLU A 240 -25.63 4.67 17.55
C GLU A 240 -25.60 3.27 16.90
N PRO A 241 -24.49 2.89 16.22
CA PRO A 241 -24.33 1.56 15.65
C PRO A 241 -24.06 0.49 16.72
N PRO A 242 -24.40 -0.78 16.48
CA PRO A 242 -24.13 -1.87 17.43
C PRO A 242 -22.65 -2.11 17.73
N PHE A 243 -21.75 -1.60 16.87
CA PHE A 243 -20.30 -1.60 17.05
C PHE A 243 -19.75 -0.20 16.77
N ALA A 244 -18.92 0.33 17.67
CA ALA A 244 -18.35 1.68 17.54
C ALA A 244 -17.21 1.75 16.51
N SER A 245 -16.62 0.61 16.14
CA SER A 245 -15.60 0.53 15.08
C SER A 245 -15.64 -0.79 14.31
N ALA A 246 -15.12 -0.75 13.09
CA ALA A 246 -14.87 -1.89 12.22
C ALA A 246 -13.36 -2.06 12.00
N LEU A 247 -12.86 -3.30 12.06
CA LEU A 247 -11.53 -3.69 11.57
C LEU A 247 -11.71 -4.55 10.31
N LEU A 248 -11.18 -4.09 9.18
CA LEU A 248 -11.27 -4.81 7.90
C LEU A 248 -10.00 -5.61 7.63
N ALA A 249 -10.16 -6.88 7.31
CA ALA A 249 -9.14 -7.81 6.83
C ALA A 249 -9.52 -8.27 5.41
N MET A 250 -9.40 -7.34 4.45
CA MET A 250 -9.76 -7.54 3.04
C MET A 250 -9.14 -6.44 2.16
N ASP A 251 -9.08 -6.68 0.85
CA ASP A 251 -8.50 -5.74 -0.12
C ASP A 251 -9.39 -4.51 -0.38
N ALA A 252 -8.90 -3.55 -1.17
CA ALA A 252 -9.63 -2.32 -1.49
C ALA A 252 -10.96 -2.58 -2.23
N GLN A 253 -11.02 -3.62 -3.09
CA GLN A 253 -12.20 -3.95 -3.88
C GLN A 253 -13.32 -4.53 -2.99
N THR A 254 -12.99 -5.54 -2.18
CA THR A 254 -13.92 -6.15 -1.22
C THR A 254 -14.36 -5.13 -0.17
N ALA A 255 -13.43 -4.29 0.30
CA ALA A 255 -13.76 -3.22 1.23
C ALA A 255 -14.74 -2.20 0.64
N GLY A 256 -14.67 -1.87 -0.65
CA GLY A 256 -15.64 -0.97 -1.29
C GLY A 256 -17.07 -1.53 -1.30
N LEU A 257 -17.22 -2.84 -1.56
CA LEU A 257 -18.51 -3.54 -1.52
C LEU A 257 -19.11 -3.55 -0.10
N VAL A 258 -18.26 -3.70 0.92
CA VAL A 258 -18.65 -3.75 2.34
C VAL A 258 -18.90 -2.36 2.92
N ARG A 259 -18.02 -1.39 2.65
CA ARG A 259 -17.97 -0.06 3.27
C ARG A 259 -19.29 0.69 3.14
N ASN A 260 -19.91 0.62 1.95
CA ASN A 260 -21.20 1.21 1.64
C ASN A 260 -22.39 0.57 2.37
N ARG A 261 -22.20 -0.55 3.08
CA ARG A 261 -23.21 -1.21 3.92
C ARG A 261 -23.04 -0.92 5.41
N LEU A 262 -21.92 -0.33 5.83
CA LEU A 262 -21.60 -0.05 7.23
C LEU A 262 -22.24 1.27 7.71
N PRO A 263 -22.72 1.36 8.96
CA PRO A 263 -23.30 2.58 9.52
C PRO A 263 -22.36 3.79 9.46
N GLN A 264 -22.91 4.99 9.21
CA GLN A 264 -22.10 6.19 8.99
C GLN A 264 -21.27 6.64 10.20
N ARG A 265 -21.70 6.32 11.43
CA ARG A 265 -20.99 6.65 12.68
C ARG A 265 -19.94 5.60 13.10
N MET A 266 -19.91 4.45 12.43
CA MET A 266 -18.93 3.40 12.69
C MET A 266 -17.56 3.84 12.14
N ARG A 267 -16.53 3.95 12.99
CA ARG A 267 -15.16 4.24 12.51
C ARG A 267 -14.57 2.99 11.86
N ILE A 268 -14.01 3.10 10.67
CA ILE A 268 -13.61 1.94 9.87
C ILE A 268 -12.10 1.98 9.64
N TRP A 269 -11.45 0.87 9.98
CA TRP A 269 -10.00 0.75 10.11
C TRP A 269 -9.47 -0.44 9.30
N ALA A 270 -8.36 -0.27 8.59
CA ALA A 270 -7.74 -1.34 7.79
C ALA A 270 -6.20 -1.23 7.70
N THR A 271 -5.54 -2.18 7.05
CA THR A 271 -4.09 -2.11 6.76
C THR A 271 -3.82 -1.67 5.31
N SER A 272 -2.56 -1.57 4.90
CA SER A 272 -2.16 -1.15 3.54
C SER A 272 -2.73 -2.00 2.40
N VAL A 273 -3.20 -3.22 2.67
CA VAL A 273 -3.93 -4.07 1.70
C VAL A 273 -5.21 -3.42 1.16
N THR A 274 -5.78 -2.47 1.89
CA THR A 274 -7.02 -1.76 1.54
C THR A 274 -6.76 -0.40 0.86
N ASN A 275 -5.52 -0.11 0.46
CA ASN A 275 -5.17 1.09 -0.30
C ASN A 275 -5.80 1.03 -1.72
N PRO A 276 -6.64 1.99 -2.14
CA PRO A 276 -7.26 2.00 -3.46
C PRO A 276 -6.32 2.34 -4.63
N GLY A 277 -5.09 2.81 -4.35
CA GLY A 277 -4.17 3.33 -5.37
C GLY A 277 -4.04 4.86 -5.31
N ASP A 278 -3.58 5.49 -6.39
CA ASP A 278 -3.53 6.96 -6.50
C ASP A 278 -4.70 7.47 -7.37
N PRO A 279 -5.71 8.13 -6.76
CA PRO A 279 -6.86 8.68 -7.49
C PRO A 279 -6.46 9.74 -8.53
N ARG A 280 -5.31 10.40 -8.37
CA ARG A 280 -4.85 11.44 -9.30
C ARG A 280 -4.42 10.89 -10.66
N THR A 281 -4.11 9.59 -10.73
CA THR A 281 -3.57 8.94 -11.94
C THR A 281 -4.36 7.72 -12.40
N SER A 282 -5.43 7.32 -11.69
CA SER A 282 -6.26 6.17 -12.07
C SER A 282 -7.74 6.39 -11.76
N SER A 283 -8.58 6.09 -12.75
CA SER A 283 -10.05 6.12 -12.64
C SER A 283 -10.59 4.99 -11.76
N SER A 284 -9.98 3.81 -11.77
CA SER A 284 -10.34 2.70 -10.88
C SER A 284 -9.96 3.00 -9.43
N ALA A 285 -8.78 3.60 -9.20
CA ALA A 285 -8.40 4.11 -7.88
C ALA A 285 -9.32 5.24 -7.40
N THR A 286 -9.77 6.11 -8.31
CA THR A 286 -10.76 7.15 -8.01
C THR A 286 -12.09 6.55 -7.56
N ALA A 287 -12.63 5.58 -8.28
CA ALA A 287 -13.88 4.91 -7.92
C ALA A 287 -13.81 4.25 -6.54
N LEU A 288 -12.76 3.45 -6.30
CA LEU A 288 -12.51 2.84 -4.99
C LEU A 288 -12.32 3.89 -3.88
N ALA A 289 -11.65 5.01 -4.15
CA ALA A 289 -11.51 6.10 -3.17
C ALA A 289 -12.82 6.87 -2.88
N TYR A 290 -13.88 6.72 -3.69
CA TYR A 290 -15.23 7.16 -3.31
C TYR A 290 -15.96 6.11 -2.48
N ASP A 291 -15.89 4.83 -2.88
CA ASP A 291 -16.49 3.72 -2.12
C ASP A 291 -15.88 3.54 -0.72
N LEU A 292 -14.63 3.97 -0.53
CA LEU A 292 -13.90 3.88 0.74
C LEU A 292 -14.00 5.14 1.64
N ASP A 293 -14.86 6.14 1.38
CA ASP A 293 -14.87 7.42 2.13
C ASP A 293 -14.97 7.25 3.67
N ASN A 294 -14.09 7.95 4.39
CA ASN A 294 -13.85 7.88 5.84
C ASN A 294 -13.27 6.54 6.35
N LEU A 295 -12.77 5.66 5.48
CA LEU A 295 -11.92 4.54 5.90
C LEU A 295 -10.52 5.06 6.27
N ALA A 296 -10.05 4.70 7.46
CA ALA A 296 -8.68 4.93 7.92
C ALA A 296 -7.84 3.67 7.70
N PHE A 297 -6.65 3.81 7.12
CA PHE A 297 -5.73 2.69 6.89
C PHE A 297 -4.26 3.06 7.11
N THR A 298 -3.38 2.06 7.11
CA THR A 298 -1.92 2.28 7.17
C THR A 298 -1.26 2.27 5.81
N GLU A 299 -0.21 3.07 5.63
CA GLU A 299 0.62 3.00 4.43
C GLU A 299 2.06 3.46 4.70
N CYS A 300 2.97 3.04 3.81
CA CYS A 300 4.33 3.54 3.73
C CYS A 300 4.34 5.02 3.27
N PRO A 301 5.06 5.95 3.95
CA PRO A 301 5.24 7.34 3.54
C PRO A 301 5.41 7.57 2.03
N LEU A 302 6.21 6.73 1.37
CA LEU A 302 6.54 6.87 -0.05
C LEU A 302 5.31 6.82 -0.97
N LEU A 303 4.30 5.99 -0.66
CA LEU A 303 3.11 5.85 -1.50
C LEU A 303 2.11 7.01 -1.34
N VAL A 304 2.28 7.84 -0.30
CA VAL A 304 1.36 8.95 0.03
C VAL A 304 1.96 10.31 -0.36
N ARG A 305 3.29 10.42 -0.39
CA ARG A 305 4.02 11.72 -0.45
C ARG A 305 4.59 12.08 -1.81
N TYR A 306 4.68 11.12 -2.73
CA TYR A 306 5.27 11.33 -4.05
C TYR A 306 4.30 10.88 -5.14
N ASP A 307 4.04 11.76 -6.12
CA ASP A 307 3.67 11.34 -7.47
C ASP A 307 4.92 10.89 -8.26
N ALA A 308 4.74 10.49 -9.52
CA ALA A 308 5.83 10.03 -10.38
C ALA A 308 6.96 11.06 -10.52
N GLN A 309 6.64 12.35 -10.63
CA GLN A 309 7.65 13.41 -10.79
C GLN A 309 8.41 13.66 -9.49
N GLY A 310 7.70 13.74 -8.36
CA GLY A 310 8.31 13.89 -7.04
C GLY A 310 9.19 12.69 -6.68
N PHE A 311 8.79 11.47 -7.07
CA PHE A 311 9.58 10.25 -6.88
C PHE A 311 10.85 10.27 -7.73
N GLU A 312 10.75 10.57 -9.03
CA GLU A 312 11.92 10.60 -9.92
C GLU A 312 12.92 11.67 -9.49
N ALA A 313 12.45 12.86 -9.11
CA ALA A 313 13.29 13.92 -8.55
C ALA A 313 13.94 13.54 -7.21
N ARG A 314 13.30 12.66 -6.41
CA ARG A 314 13.80 12.19 -5.11
C ARG A 314 14.82 11.04 -5.22
N PHE A 315 14.62 10.12 -6.16
CA PHE A 315 15.33 8.84 -6.24
C PHE A 315 16.17 8.64 -7.51
N ALA A 316 16.10 9.55 -8.49
CA ALA A 316 16.78 9.48 -9.79
C ALA A 316 16.51 8.18 -10.57
N THR A 317 15.26 7.72 -10.52
CA THR A 317 14.74 6.53 -11.23
C THR A 317 13.23 6.62 -11.35
N ALA A 318 12.63 5.97 -12.35
CA ALA A 318 11.18 5.91 -12.54
C ALA A 318 10.48 5.20 -11.36
N MET A 319 9.24 5.63 -11.06
CA MET A 319 8.42 5.02 -10.01
C MET A 319 7.97 3.60 -10.40
N PRO A 320 8.09 2.59 -9.51
CA PRO A 320 7.50 1.26 -9.73
C PRO A 320 5.98 1.35 -9.93
N TYR A 321 5.42 0.50 -10.79
CA TYR A 321 4.01 0.61 -11.20
C TYR A 321 3.02 0.21 -10.08
N SER A 322 3.06 -1.05 -9.61
CA SER A 322 2.11 -1.54 -8.60
C SER A 322 2.43 -1.06 -7.18
N LEU A 323 1.41 -1.04 -6.31
CA LEU A 323 1.57 -0.64 -4.90
C LEU A 323 2.55 -1.56 -4.17
N SER A 324 2.46 -2.86 -4.43
CA SER A 324 3.38 -3.89 -3.94
C SER A 324 4.84 -3.59 -4.32
N ALA A 325 5.10 -3.18 -5.57
CA ALA A 325 6.44 -2.81 -6.02
C ALA A 325 6.94 -1.49 -5.41
N LYS A 326 6.07 -0.48 -5.24
CA LYS A 326 6.42 0.78 -4.53
C LYS A 326 6.81 0.52 -3.07
N ARG A 327 6.11 -0.38 -2.37
CA ARG A 327 6.44 -0.78 -0.99
C ARG A 327 7.78 -1.53 -0.93
N LEU A 328 8.04 -2.47 -1.85
CA LEU A 328 9.32 -3.17 -1.92
C LEU A 328 10.50 -2.24 -2.23
N PHE A 329 10.30 -1.23 -3.08
CA PHE A 329 11.29 -0.19 -3.31
C PHE A 329 11.56 0.63 -2.03
N ALA A 330 10.51 1.02 -1.29
CA ALA A 330 10.64 1.70 -0.01
C ALA A 330 11.42 0.85 1.03
N LEU A 331 11.18 -0.47 1.08
CA LEU A 331 11.96 -1.40 1.91
C LEU A 331 13.45 -1.40 1.53
N GLY A 332 13.77 -1.34 0.23
CA GLY A 332 15.13 -1.19 -0.25
C GLY A 332 15.80 0.12 0.18
N VAL A 333 15.07 1.23 0.09
CA VAL A 333 15.55 2.55 0.53
C VAL A 333 15.84 2.56 2.03
N ASP A 334 14.95 1.99 2.84
CA ASP A 334 15.14 1.92 4.30
C ASP A 334 16.23 0.91 4.69
N ALA A 335 16.37 -0.19 3.96
CA ALA A 335 17.43 -1.18 4.20
C ALA A 335 18.83 -0.58 4.01
N TYR A 336 18.99 0.38 3.09
CA TYR A 336 20.26 1.08 2.88
C TYR A 336 20.69 1.89 4.10
N GLU A 337 19.79 2.68 4.70
CA GLU A 337 20.11 3.49 5.88
C GLU A 337 20.23 2.63 7.14
N MET A 338 19.41 1.58 7.27
CA MET A 338 19.55 0.57 8.33
C MET A 338 20.93 -0.11 8.27
N ALA A 339 21.34 -0.61 7.09
CA ALA A 339 22.62 -1.29 6.91
C ALA A 339 23.81 -0.38 7.19
N ARG A 340 23.75 0.90 6.80
CA ARG A 340 24.78 1.90 7.14
C ARG A 340 24.94 2.12 8.64
N GLN A 341 23.83 2.26 9.36
CA GLN A 341 23.86 2.45 10.80
C GLN A 341 24.27 1.17 11.53
N TRP A 342 23.85 0.00 11.03
CA TRP A 342 24.22 -1.31 11.58
C TRP A 342 25.70 -1.66 11.36
N ALA A 343 26.25 -1.41 10.17
CA ALA A 343 27.69 -1.49 9.88
C ALA A 343 28.54 -0.53 10.75
N SER A 344 27.93 0.56 11.23
CA SER A 344 28.55 1.49 12.19
C SER A 344 28.42 1.01 13.65
N HIS A 345 28.08 -0.27 13.88
CA HIS A 345 27.84 -0.91 15.18
C HIS A 345 26.85 -0.16 16.09
N ARG A 346 25.81 0.45 15.52
CA ARG A 346 24.75 1.12 16.30
C ARG A 346 23.72 0.11 16.80
N HIS A 347 23.77 -0.18 18.10
CA HIS A 347 22.76 -1.01 18.77
C HIS A 347 21.40 -0.28 18.90
N ASN A 348 21.41 1.05 18.97
CA ASN A 348 20.20 1.86 19.05
C ASN A 348 20.09 2.74 17.79
N ILE A 349 19.03 2.53 17.00
CA ILE A 349 18.78 3.19 15.70
C ILE A 349 17.34 3.70 15.70
N GLN A 350 17.15 4.96 15.28
CA GLN A 350 15.82 5.54 15.04
C GLN A 350 15.88 6.54 13.90
N TYR A 351 14.94 6.44 12.95
CA TYR A 351 14.75 7.44 11.88
C TYR A 351 13.33 7.38 11.30
N TYR A 352 12.97 8.40 10.52
CA TYR A 352 11.80 8.35 9.64
C TYR A 352 12.26 7.87 8.27
N GLY A 353 11.89 6.64 7.92
CA GLY A 353 12.13 6.03 6.63
C GLY A 353 10.96 6.22 5.67
N GLU A 354 11.06 5.57 4.52
CA GLU A 354 10.06 5.58 3.45
C GLU A 354 8.98 4.50 3.63
N THR A 355 9.21 3.49 4.49
CA THR A 355 8.21 2.48 4.94
C THR A 355 7.48 2.84 6.24
N GLY A 356 8.00 3.81 7.00
CA GLY A 356 7.44 4.25 8.29
C GLY A 356 8.48 4.94 9.18
N ALA A 357 8.12 5.21 10.43
CA ALA A 357 9.13 5.45 11.47
C ALA A 357 9.73 4.09 11.87
N LEU A 358 11.07 3.97 11.82
CA LEU A 358 11.79 2.75 12.14
C LEU A 358 12.58 2.91 13.43
N THR A 359 12.50 1.91 14.30
CA THR A 359 13.19 1.86 15.59
C THR A 359 13.80 0.47 15.84
N LEU A 360 15.05 0.46 16.31
CA LEU A 360 15.75 -0.72 16.79
C LEU A 360 16.44 -0.39 18.10
N ASN A 361 16.27 -1.28 19.09
CA ASN A 361 17.20 -1.42 20.21
C ASN A 361 17.65 -2.88 20.23
N ARG A 362 18.86 -3.15 19.72
CA ARG A 362 19.41 -4.50 19.55
C ARG A 362 19.54 -5.24 20.88
N ASP A 363 19.75 -4.52 21.97
CA ASP A 363 19.90 -5.06 23.31
C ASP A 363 18.57 -5.60 23.88
N VAL A 364 17.44 -5.24 23.24
CA VAL A 364 16.09 -5.71 23.55
C VAL A 364 15.54 -6.67 22.47
N SER A 365 15.80 -6.40 21.19
CA SER A 365 15.23 -7.15 20.07
C SER A 365 16.09 -7.03 18.80
N ALA A 366 16.28 -8.15 18.09
CA ALA A 366 16.83 -8.16 16.73
C ALA A 366 15.81 -7.69 15.68
N VAL A 367 14.51 -7.67 15.98
CA VAL A 367 13.46 -7.18 15.06
C VAL A 367 13.35 -5.66 15.15
N VAL A 368 13.47 -5.00 14.00
CA VAL A 368 13.21 -3.57 13.79
C VAL A 368 11.69 -3.34 13.89
N ALA A 369 11.27 -2.51 14.83
CA ALA A 369 9.89 -2.07 14.94
C ALA A 369 9.60 -0.96 13.91
N ARG A 370 8.47 -1.07 13.21
CA ARG A 370 8.01 -0.12 12.18
C ARG A 370 6.66 0.46 12.59
N VAL A 371 6.53 1.78 12.53
CA VAL A 371 5.26 2.50 12.67
C VAL A 371 4.91 3.12 11.31
N PRO A 372 3.92 2.60 10.57
CA PRO A 372 3.48 3.15 9.29
C PRO A 372 2.80 4.53 9.47
N ARG A 373 2.53 5.21 8.36
CA ARG A 373 1.63 6.38 8.37
C ARG A 373 0.19 5.94 8.40
N THR A 374 -0.65 6.77 9.00
CA THR A 374 -2.11 6.63 8.94
C THR A 374 -2.64 7.56 7.85
N VAL A 375 -3.45 6.99 6.97
CA VAL A 375 -4.10 7.66 5.85
C VAL A 375 -5.60 7.55 6.06
N VAL A 376 -6.36 8.59 5.72
CA VAL A 376 -7.82 8.49 5.61
C VAL A 376 -8.23 8.82 4.19
N VAL A 377 -9.12 7.99 3.64
CA VAL A 377 -9.80 8.27 2.38
C VAL A 377 -10.84 9.35 2.65
N LYS A 378 -10.75 10.50 1.98
CA LYS A 378 -11.70 11.60 2.14
C LYS A 378 -12.08 12.21 0.80
N SER A 379 -13.36 12.06 0.43
CA SER A 379 -13.95 12.64 -0.79
C SER A 379 -13.16 12.30 -2.06
N GLY A 380 -12.77 11.03 -2.23
CA GLY A 380 -11.96 10.57 -3.37
C GLY A 380 -10.45 10.85 -3.25
N MET A 381 -9.97 11.49 -2.18
CA MET A 381 -8.55 11.81 -1.95
C MET A 381 -7.96 10.96 -0.82
N LEU A 382 -6.64 10.71 -0.88
CA LEU A 382 -5.88 10.13 0.24
C LEU A 382 -5.22 11.24 1.08
N VAL A 383 -5.44 11.24 2.39
CA VAL A 383 -4.94 12.28 3.32
C VAL A 383 -4.09 11.64 4.42
N GLU A 384 -2.80 11.99 4.53
CA GLU A 384 -1.98 11.61 5.71
C GLU A 384 -2.49 12.36 6.94
N VAL A 385 -3.01 11.64 7.94
CA VAL A 385 -3.51 12.23 9.20
C VAL A 385 -2.72 11.64 10.37
N PRO A 386 -2.19 12.46 11.30
CA PRO A 386 -1.46 11.97 12.46
C PRO A 386 -2.29 10.98 13.30
N ALA A 387 -1.70 9.83 13.62
CA ALA A 387 -2.39 8.74 14.34
C ALA A 387 -2.97 9.16 15.71
N LYS A 388 -2.36 10.15 16.37
CA LYS A 388 -2.85 10.76 17.63
C LYS A 388 -4.16 11.55 17.47
N GLU A 389 -4.48 12.02 16.26
CA GLU A 389 -5.70 12.78 15.95
C GLU A 389 -6.82 11.82 15.53
N LEU A 390 -6.49 10.73 14.83
CA LEU A 390 -7.44 9.64 14.54
C LEU A 390 -7.82 8.82 15.78
N ALA A 391 -6.90 8.63 16.73
CA ALA A 391 -7.10 7.81 17.93
C ALA A 391 -7.67 8.58 19.14
N VAL A 392 -8.39 9.68 18.90
CA VAL A 392 -9.24 10.34 19.90
C VAL A 392 -10.55 9.55 20.05
N PRO A 393 -11.10 9.30 21.26
CA PRO A 393 -12.40 8.65 21.47
C PRO A 393 -13.60 9.26 20.70
N GLY A 394 -14.62 8.46 20.37
CA GLY A 394 -15.97 8.93 19.93
C GLY A 394 -16.27 8.80 18.43
N ASP A 395 -16.98 9.75 17.82
CA ASP A 395 -17.22 9.81 16.37
C ASP A 395 -15.95 10.25 15.60
N MET A 396 -15.81 9.87 14.31
CA MET A 396 -14.61 10.19 13.49
C MET A 396 -14.29 11.71 13.51
N PRO A 397 -13.02 12.13 13.72
CA PRO A 397 -12.65 13.54 13.73
C PRO A 397 -12.88 14.22 12.37
N LYS A 398 -13.13 15.54 12.39
CA LYS A 398 -13.26 16.35 11.18
C LYS A 398 -11.90 16.53 10.50
N ILE A 399 -11.64 15.67 9.52
CA ILE A 399 -10.43 15.72 8.69
C ILE A 399 -10.61 16.82 7.62
N ALA A 400 -9.70 17.78 7.61
CA ALA A 400 -9.61 18.76 6.52
C ALA A 400 -9.07 18.07 5.26
N LEU A 401 -9.61 18.42 4.10
CA LEU A 401 -8.95 18.12 2.83
C LEU A 401 -7.67 18.95 2.71
N PRO A 402 -6.62 18.46 2.02
CA PRO A 402 -5.46 19.26 1.70
C PRO A 402 -5.88 20.54 0.96
N GLU A 403 -5.31 21.69 1.34
CA GLU A 403 -5.49 22.91 0.55
C GLU A 403 -4.91 22.65 -0.86
N PRO A 404 -5.60 23.08 -1.94
CA PRO A 404 -5.05 22.95 -3.29
C PRO A 404 -3.71 23.71 -3.35
N PRO A 405 -2.70 23.17 -4.06
CA PRO A 405 -1.39 23.80 -4.11
C PRO A 405 -1.53 25.23 -4.63
N VAL A 406 -1.15 26.20 -3.80
CA VAL A 406 -1.21 27.63 -4.15
C VAL A 406 -0.46 27.80 -5.47
N PRO A 407 -1.09 28.31 -6.54
CA PRO A 407 -0.41 28.49 -7.82
C PRO A 407 0.82 29.36 -7.60
N PRO A 408 1.97 29.04 -8.22
CA PRO A 408 3.21 29.74 -7.95
C PRO A 408 3.00 31.24 -8.17
N THR A 409 3.23 32.03 -7.12
CA THR A 409 3.06 33.48 -7.16
C THR A 409 3.77 34.01 -8.40
N PRO A 410 3.08 34.77 -9.28
CA PRO A 410 3.72 35.33 -10.46
C PRO A 410 5.01 36.03 -10.06
N LEU A 411 6.11 35.72 -10.76
CA LEU A 411 7.40 36.37 -10.52
C LEU A 411 7.15 37.89 -10.53
N PRO A 412 7.51 38.62 -9.46
CA PRO A 412 7.16 40.04 -9.36
C PRO A 412 7.78 40.77 -10.54
N GLU A 413 6.95 41.52 -11.27
CA GLU A 413 7.40 42.33 -12.40
C GLU A 413 8.54 43.25 -11.94
N ALA A 414 9.59 43.37 -12.76
CA ALA A 414 10.83 44.01 -12.39
C ALA A 414 10.67 45.54 -12.24
N GLY A 415 10.18 45.98 -11.08
CA GLY A 415 9.92 47.39 -10.78
C GLY A 415 9.41 47.71 -9.37
N THR A 416 8.95 46.75 -8.57
CA THR A 416 8.42 47.02 -7.21
C THR A 416 9.49 46.92 -6.12
N THR A 417 9.82 48.07 -5.53
CA THR A 417 10.69 48.17 -4.35
C THR A 417 9.97 47.63 -3.11
N VAL A 418 10.42 46.50 -2.57
CA VAL A 418 9.88 45.92 -1.33
C VAL A 418 10.67 46.45 -0.13
N GLU A 419 10.01 47.16 0.78
CA GLU A 419 10.60 47.56 2.06
C GLU A 419 10.88 46.33 2.93
N THR A 420 12.05 46.27 3.56
CA THR A 420 12.51 45.11 4.32
C THR A 420 12.10 45.15 5.79
N PRO A 421 11.25 44.21 6.28
CA PRO A 421 11.02 44.06 7.71
C PRO A 421 12.28 43.47 8.37
N SER A 422 12.89 44.23 9.27
CA SER A 422 14.15 43.85 9.93
C SER A 422 14.03 42.62 10.82
N ARG A 423 15.01 41.72 10.73
CA ARG A 423 15.35 40.74 11.79
C ARG A 423 16.78 41.00 12.26
N PRO A 424 17.07 40.96 13.57
CA PRO A 424 18.37 41.37 14.09
C PRO A 424 19.47 40.32 13.89
N SER A 425 20.66 40.82 13.57
CA SER A 425 21.99 40.25 13.86
C SER A 425 22.26 38.77 13.50
N VAL A 426 22.78 38.55 12.29
CA VAL A 426 23.89 37.62 12.06
C VAL A 426 25.00 38.40 11.38
N THR A 427 26.19 38.46 11.97
CA THR A 427 27.32 39.26 11.45
C THR A 427 28.04 38.51 10.33
N SER A 428 27.76 38.88 9.08
CA SER A 428 28.59 38.47 7.94
C SER A 428 29.85 39.32 7.86
N ILE A 429 31.01 38.67 7.73
CA ILE A 429 32.28 39.35 7.44
C ILE A 429 32.37 39.53 5.93
N LEU A 430 32.35 40.78 5.47
CA LEU A 430 32.53 41.13 4.06
C LEU A 430 34.02 41.11 3.70
N ILE A 431 34.53 39.97 3.23
CA ILE A 431 35.84 39.91 2.55
C ILE A 431 35.71 40.70 1.24
N ARG A 432 36.66 41.61 0.99
CA ARG A 432 36.66 42.46 -0.21
C ARG A 432 37.59 41.88 -1.29
N PRO A 433 37.39 42.23 -2.58
CA PRO A 433 38.25 41.72 -3.66
C PRO A 433 39.73 42.14 -3.56
N GLU A 434 40.06 43.16 -2.77
CA GLU A 434 41.44 43.62 -2.56
C GLU A 434 42.33 42.72 -1.67
N ASP A 435 41.79 41.71 -0.97
CA ASP A 435 42.55 40.88 -0.01
C ASP A 435 43.10 39.54 -0.57
N VAL A 436 43.14 39.34 -1.90
CA VAL A 436 43.59 38.07 -2.53
C VAL A 436 45.01 38.20 -3.12
N PRO A 437 46.00 37.40 -2.66
CA PRO A 437 47.33 37.37 -3.26
C PRO A 437 47.31 36.86 -4.71
N ALA A 438 47.98 37.58 -5.60
CA ALA A 438 47.96 37.31 -7.03
C ALA A 438 49.03 36.30 -7.48
N ASP A 439 48.74 34.99 -7.39
CA ASP A 439 49.25 34.00 -8.35
C ASP A 439 48.43 32.70 -8.36
N LEU A 440 47.61 32.49 -9.40
CA LEU A 440 46.89 31.24 -9.71
C LEU A 440 46.59 31.18 -11.23
N PRO A 441 46.79 30.04 -11.90
CA PRO A 441 46.66 29.94 -13.36
C PRO A 441 45.20 29.93 -13.86
N PRO A 442 44.94 30.35 -15.11
CA PRO A 442 43.58 30.48 -15.64
C PRO A 442 42.91 29.12 -15.89
N SER A 443 41.64 29.01 -15.51
CA SER A 443 40.78 27.86 -15.87
C SER A 443 40.28 27.95 -17.32
N PRO A 444 40.08 26.82 -18.01
CA PRO A 444 39.60 26.81 -19.40
C PRO A 444 38.13 27.24 -19.53
N PRO A 445 37.71 27.80 -20.68
CA PRO A 445 36.36 28.31 -20.88
C PRO A 445 35.32 27.19 -21.04
N VAL A 446 34.20 27.30 -20.31
CA VAL A 446 33.04 26.41 -20.46
C VAL A 446 32.16 26.90 -21.61
N ALA A 447 31.90 26.03 -22.60
CA ALA A 447 31.01 26.33 -23.71
C ALA A 447 29.53 26.39 -23.26
N ARG A 448 28.76 27.33 -23.82
CA ARG A 448 27.31 27.43 -23.58
C ARG A 448 26.53 26.57 -24.59
N PRO A 449 25.42 25.92 -24.20
CA PRO A 449 24.52 25.28 -25.15
C PRO A 449 23.91 26.29 -26.15
N ILE A 450 23.75 25.86 -27.40
CA ILE A 450 23.04 26.61 -28.45
C ILE A 450 21.62 26.05 -28.56
N ALA A 451 20.61 26.91 -28.51
CA ALA A 451 19.22 26.52 -28.75
C ALA A 451 18.90 26.54 -30.25
N PRO A 452 18.22 25.52 -30.82
CA PRO A 452 17.76 25.54 -32.20
C PRO A 452 16.49 26.38 -32.36
N ALA A 453 16.40 27.14 -33.46
CA ALA A 453 15.20 27.85 -33.91
C ALA A 453 14.53 27.07 -35.08
N PRO A 454 13.22 27.24 -35.32
CA PRO A 454 12.46 26.36 -36.22
C PRO A 454 12.58 26.74 -37.71
N VAL A 455 12.26 25.78 -38.58
CA VAL A 455 12.05 26.02 -40.02
C VAL A 455 10.87 25.21 -40.55
N SER A 456 9.98 25.85 -41.31
CA SER A 456 8.88 25.21 -42.02
C SER A 456 9.37 24.53 -43.31
N GLY A 457 8.76 23.41 -43.71
CA GLY A 457 9.17 22.66 -44.91
C GLY A 457 8.31 22.92 -46.16
N SER A 458 8.72 22.36 -47.30
CA SER A 458 7.83 22.00 -48.40
C SER A 458 8.41 20.88 -49.28
N SER A 459 7.53 20.28 -50.08
CA SER A 459 7.73 19.08 -50.93
C SER A 459 8.82 19.20 -52.01
N THR A 460 9.52 18.09 -52.28
CA THR A 460 9.51 17.43 -53.61
C THR A 460 10.17 16.04 -53.56
N ALA A 461 9.77 15.16 -54.49
CA ALA A 461 10.34 13.83 -54.68
C ALA A 461 10.77 13.62 -56.14
N PRO A 462 11.67 12.67 -56.41
CA PRO A 462 11.66 11.93 -57.67
C PRO A 462 11.58 10.41 -57.46
N VAL A 463 11.07 9.72 -58.48
CA VAL A 463 10.99 8.24 -58.59
C VAL A 463 11.98 7.78 -59.66
N PHE A 464 12.64 6.63 -59.47
CA PHE A 464 13.13 5.76 -60.55
C PHE A 464 13.23 4.29 -60.09
N ASP A 465 13.59 3.38 -61.01
CA ASP A 465 12.94 2.06 -61.14
C ASP A 465 13.84 0.81 -60.95
N ARG A 466 13.16 -0.29 -60.60
CA ARG A 466 13.42 -1.75 -60.69
C ARG A 466 14.82 -2.40 -60.83
N ALA A 467 14.95 -3.42 -59.95
CA ALA A 467 15.24 -4.85 -60.22
C ALA A 467 16.68 -5.41 -60.21
N GLU A 468 16.91 -6.38 -59.31
CA GLU A 468 17.34 -7.76 -59.64
C GLU A 468 16.96 -8.72 -58.48
N THR A 469 17.16 -10.05 -58.62
CA THR A 469 16.36 -11.06 -57.85
C THR A 469 17.08 -12.34 -57.39
N LEU A 470 16.74 -12.79 -56.16
CA LEU A 470 16.72 -14.20 -55.66
C LEU A 470 18.09 -14.94 -55.51
N PRO A 471 18.16 -16.14 -54.87
CA PRO A 471 17.12 -16.95 -54.19
C PRO A 471 17.43 -17.39 -52.73
N MET A 472 16.46 -18.09 -52.10
CA MET A 472 16.58 -18.92 -50.89
C MET A 472 16.47 -20.42 -51.25
N PRO A 473 16.98 -21.37 -50.43
CA PRO A 473 16.70 -22.82 -50.53
C PRO A 473 15.76 -23.35 -49.41
N SER A 474 15.14 -24.52 -49.64
CA SER A 474 14.19 -25.17 -48.69
C SER A 474 14.25 -26.72 -48.75
N ASP A 475 13.85 -27.38 -47.64
CA ASP A 475 13.27 -28.75 -47.53
C ASP A 475 14.12 -30.00 -47.90
N PRO A 476 13.70 -31.28 -47.63
CA PRO A 476 12.62 -31.79 -46.74
C PRO A 476 12.98 -33.02 -45.81
N VAL A 477 12.17 -33.20 -44.74
CA VAL A 477 11.51 -34.43 -44.18
C VAL A 477 12.20 -35.83 -44.10
N GLU A 478 12.13 -36.48 -42.92
CA GLU A 478 11.70 -37.91 -42.78
C GLU A 478 11.10 -38.22 -41.37
N VAL A 479 10.45 -39.39 -41.19
CA VAL A 479 9.65 -39.80 -40.00
C VAL A 479 9.77 -41.31 -39.73
N LEU A 480 9.86 -41.75 -38.46
CA LEU A 480 9.67 -43.16 -38.05
C LEU A 480 9.31 -43.29 -36.55
N ALA A 481 8.65 -44.39 -36.18
CA ALA A 481 8.34 -44.84 -34.80
C ALA A 481 8.67 -46.34 -34.66
N PRO A 482 8.66 -46.97 -33.45
CA PRO A 482 7.42 -47.67 -33.04
C PRO A 482 7.20 -47.94 -31.51
N GLU A 483 5.98 -48.43 -31.22
CA GLU A 483 5.61 -49.46 -30.21
C GLU A 483 5.63 -49.18 -28.68
N THR A 484 5.10 -50.17 -27.93
CA THR A 484 4.39 -50.00 -26.65
C THR A 484 4.70 -51.10 -25.63
N THR A 485 4.45 -50.83 -24.33
CA THR A 485 4.08 -51.84 -23.31
C THR A 485 3.59 -51.15 -22.02
N GLY A 486 2.91 -51.86 -21.13
CA GLY A 486 2.47 -51.36 -19.83
C GLY A 486 2.12 -52.50 -18.85
N VAL A 487 1.96 -52.19 -17.56
CA VAL A 487 1.45 -53.07 -16.48
C VAL A 487 1.00 -52.19 -15.29
N GLU A 488 0.23 -52.76 -14.34
CA GLU A 488 -0.60 -52.02 -13.38
C GLU A 488 -0.40 -52.47 -11.90
N VAL A 489 -1.07 -51.76 -10.98
CA VAL A 489 -1.41 -52.05 -9.55
C VAL A 489 -0.31 -51.97 -8.45
N PRO A 490 -0.70 -51.67 -7.16
CA PRO A 490 0.11 -50.95 -6.15
C PRO A 490 0.27 -51.82 -4.86
N PRO A 491 0.19 -51.41 -3.54
CA PRO A 491 0.12 -50.08 -2.89
C PRO A 491 0.93 -49.88 -1.57
N ALA A 492 1.06 -48.61 -1.12
CA ALA A 492 1.08 -48.22 0.31
C ALA A 492 0.92 -46.69 0.52
N SER A 493 0.20 -46.28 1.57
CA SER A 493 0.29 -44.93 2.17
C SER A 493 1.17 -44.97 3.42
N PRO A 494 1.75 -43.83 3.86
CA PRO A 494 1.17 -43.22 5.08
C PRO A 494 1.21 -41.68 5.14
N ALA A 495 0.37 -41.13 6.02
CA ALA A 495 0.51 -39.85 6.75
C ALA A 495 0.96 -38.59 5.97
N ALA A 496 0.00 -37.73 5.63
CA ALA A 496 0.27 -36.34 5.29
C ALA A 496 0.52 -35.50 6.56
N ALA A 497 1.57 -34.68 6.54
CA ALA A 497 1.77 -33.54 7.43
C ALA A 497 1.41 -32.24 6.68
N PRO A 498 0.99 -31.15 7.36
CA PRO A 498 0.65 -29.90 6.68
C PRO A 498 1.91 -29.17 6.23
N GLU A 499 2.09 -29.01 4.92
CA GLU A 499 3.09 -28.10 4.37
C GLU A 499 2.66 -26.65 4.60
N ILE A 500 3.59 -25.80 5.08
CA ILE A 500 3.33 -24.39 5.37
C ILE A 500 4.15 -23.55 4.38
N GLY A 501 3.54 -23.24 3.23
CA GLY A 501 4.12 -22.35 2.23
C GLY A 501 3.73 -20.87 2.44
N PRO A 502 4.66 -19.91 2.33
CA PRO A 502 4.34 -18.49 2.31
C PRO A 502 3.96 -18.05 0.88
N GLU A 503 2.72 -18.29 0.46
CA GLU A 503 2.20 -17.78 -0.82
C GLU A 503 2.24 -16.25 -0.89
N ILE A 504 2.66 -15.74 -2.05
CA ILE A 504 2.66 -14.32 -2.40
C ILE A 504 1.35 -14.04 -3.16
N GLY A 505 0.54 -13.08 -2.69
CA GLY A 505 -0.75 -12.77 -3.30
C GLY A 505 -0.64 -12.31 -4.76
N PRO A 506 -1.47 -12.82 -5.69
CA PRO A 506 -1.32 -12.54 -7.12
C PRO A 506 -2.00 -11.23 -7.56
N GLU A 507 -1.21 -10.17 -7.76
CA GLU A 507 -1.58 -9.08 -8.68
C GLU A 507 -1.17 -9.48 -10.12
N VAL A 508 -2.02 -10.22 -10.84
CA VAL A 508 -1.84 -10.52 -12.27
C VAL A 508 -3.08 -10.09 -13.07
N GLY A 509 -3.30 -8.78 -13.12
CA GLY A 509 -4.22 -8.13 -14.05
C GLY A 509 -3.46 -7.65 -15.29
N ALA A 510 -3.72 -8.25 -16.45
CA ALA A 510 -3.12 -7.83 -17.71
C ALA A 510 -3.92 -6.69 -18.35
N GLU A 511 -3.56 -5.43 -18.05
CA GLU A 511 -4.18 -4.25 -18.67
C GLU A 511 -3.70 -4.07 -20.13
N SER A 512 -4.39 -4.68 -21.08
CA SER A 512 -4.17 -4.47 -22.52
C SER A 512 -4.93 -3.23 -23.02
N ASN A 513 -4.25 -2.08 -23.10
CA ASN A 513 -4.80 -0.88 -23.74
C ASN A 513 -4.92 -1.06 -25.25
N SER A 514 -6.09 -0.74 -25.81
CA SER A 514 -6.28 -0.54 -27.25
C SER A 514 -7.38 0.50 -27.54
N GLU A 515 -7.04 1.78 -27.44
CA GLU A 515 -7.86 2.85 -28.04
C GLU A 515 -7.54 2.98 -29.53
N ALA A 516 -8.54 2.72 -30.37
CA ALA A 516 -8.57 3.14 -31.77
C ALA A 516 -10.04 3.26 -32.21
N GLY A 517 -10.57 4.48 -32.21
CA GLY A 517 -11.97 4.74 -32.58
C GLY A 517 -12.14 5.14 -34.04
N THR A 518 -13.30 4.80 -34.61
CA THR A 518 -13.86 5.44 -35.81
C THR A 518 -15.39 5.47 -35.73
N GLU A 519 -15.98 6.57 -36.19
CA GLU A 519 -17.43 6.82 -36.22
C GLU A 519 -18.08 6.01 -37.34
N THR A 520 -19.28 5.44 -37.18
CA THR A 520 -20.62 6.02 -37.51
C THR A 520 -21.62 4.84 -37.54
N GLY A 521 -22.96 4.96 -37.39
CA GLY A 521 -23.84 6.08 -37.07
C GLY A 521 -25.30 5.77 -37.50
N THR A 522 -26.32 6.15 -36.71
CA THR A 522 -27.79 5.99 -36.99
C THR A 522 -28.30 4.53 -37.12
N GLU A 523 -29.59 4.17 -36.93
CA GLU A 523 -30.85 4.92 -36.81
C GLU A 523 -31.93 4.16 -35.96
N ALA A 524 -33.04 4.85 -35.63
CA ALA A 524 -34.40 4.35 -35.36
C ALA A 524 -34.70 3.19 -34.36
N ALA A 525 -35.41 3.56 -33.28
CA ALA A 525 -36.53 2.79 -32.68
C ALA A 525 -37.87 3.42 -33.19
N PRO A 526 -39.12 2.97 -32.86
CA PRO A 526 -39.55 1.99 -31.83
C PRO A 526 -40.71 1.01 -32.20
N GLU A 527 -41.18 0.21 -31.22
CA GLU A 527 -42.58 -0.32 -31.06
C GLU A 527 -43.17 -1.29 -32.14
N ILE A 528 -44.20 -2.14 -31.95
CA ILE A 528 -45.03 -2.72 -30.84
C ILE A 528 -45.43 -4.19 -31.27
N ASP A 529 -46.10 -5.13 -30.58
CA ASP A 529 -46.68 -5.35 -29.22
C ASP A 529 -46.85 -6.89 -28.96
N ALA A 530 -47.36 -7.27 -27.77
CA ALA A 530 -48.27 -8.40 -27.47
C ALA A 530 -47.83 -9.88 -27.62
N THR A 531 -47.72 -10.53 -26.45
CA THR A 531 -47.97 -11.96 -26.10
C THR A 531 -49.26 -12.56 -26.71
N PRO A 532 -49.41 -13.91 -26.91
CA PRO A 532 -49.66 -14.83 -25.78
C PRO A 532 -49.42 -16.39 -25.88
N ILE A 533 -49.06 -16.96 -24.72
CA ILE A 533 -49.56 -18.23 -24.10
C ILE A 533 -49.20 -19.63 -24.67
N SER A 534 -48.81 -20.52 -23.74
CA SER A 534 -48.66 -22.00 -23.81
C SER A 534 -47.54 -22.56 -24.71
N TYR A 535 -46.92 -23.71 -24.38
CA TYR A 535 -47.22 -24.70 -23.32
C TYR A 535 -46.16 -24.74 -22.21
#